data_AF-A0A8H8RYZ5-F1
#
_entry.id   AF-A0A8H8RYZ5-F1
#
_cell.length_a   1.000
_cell.length_b   1.000
_cell.length_c   1.000
_cell.angle_alpha   90.00
_cell.angle_beta   90.00
_cell.angle_gamma   90.00
#
_symmetry.space_group_name_H-M   'P 1'
#
loop_
_entity.id
_entity.type
_entity.pdbx_description
1 polymer ?
#
loop_
_entity_poly.entity_id
_entity_poly.type
_entity_poly.pdbx_seq_one_letter_code
_entity_poly.pdbx_strand_id
1 'polypeptide(L)'
;MLSLLTPKQTILLVSLLSFSANASANPLCPRLDNGLALTPPMGWNTYNHYSCSPSESIVHSNAQALVDLGLQAQGYHFVTVDCGWTLPDRVANGTMTWNSTIFPSGFPALSTFLHNLGLGFGVYSDAGIQMCMTGTPAQVGSLCMPRAPNSDKSQANRWQSTNSWMRLLLLLGELIFLNVRILFLSASFELTVPDDNCYSEAAADYPNTDYSPTVSPSGRYQNMSSALLSTKRPIVFQICEWGVDFPSAWAPALGNSWRVTNDIIPAYRTIPRILNQVVPQTSFAGPGHWLDLDMLEVGNNVLTIPEEQTHFSFWAILKSPLVIGAALKDTTTSISTESLNILLNKDVIGYNQDSLGVAASFRRRWTEEGYEVWAGDLSGSRMVVAVANLQDTARSLTLNLTDVDVQKVGSLKDIWNGVTASNVATAYTGHVEAHGTILLELSSFTAAAAVSAPTFYSSASFTPAGDAVRTTCSTGLCTPVGSKISYLSPTGTASLSITAASAGSKLVDVYFCNNDIALSTSWLYGTNTRNMTIAVNNVVTRIEVPLSGKSSELFSPGLGWQDTGIFKVLIGGWQEGANTVVVGNQGGAAGYQSYGADFVGLGIYS
;
A
#
# COMPACT_ATOMS: atom_id res chain seq x y z
N MET A 1 38.83 -66.09 -24.68
CA MET A 1 39.09 -65.15 -25.79
C MET A 1 39.57 -63.84 -25.20
N LEU A 2 40.76 -63.40 -25.61
CA LEU A 2 41.35 -62.09 -25.36
C LEU A 2 40.40 -60.96 -25.79
N SER A 3 40.37 -59.84 -25.05
CA SER A 3 41.09 -58.62 -25.48
C SER A 3 40.87 -57.45 -24.49
N LEU A 4 41.99 -56.83 -24.13
CA LEU A 4 42.15 -55.60 -23.36
C LEU A 4 41.46 -54.38 -23.99
N LEU A 5 41.13 -53.37 -23.16
CA LEU A 5 41.31 -51.94 -23.45
C LEU A 5 41.32 -51.11 -22.13
N THR A 6 42.08 -50.02 -22.17
CA THR A 6 42.74 -49.20 -21.13
C THR A 6 41.87 -48.20 -20.33
N PRO A 7 42.36 -47.64 -19.19
CA PRO A 7 41.62 -46.66 -18.40
C PRO A 7 41.82 -45.22 -18.93
N LYS A 8 40.72 -44.48 -19.17
CA LYS A 8 40.72 -43.03 -19.42
C LYS A 8 39.96 -42.31 -18.31
N GLN A 9 40.70 -41.50 -17.55
CA GLN A 9 40.33 -40.22 -16.94
C GLN A 9 38.93 -40.11 -16.30
N THR A 10 38.90 -40.32 -14.98
CA THR A 10 37.83 -39.86 -14.10
C THR A 10 37.91 -38.34 -13.98
N ILE A 11 37.03 -37.61 -14.68
CA ILE A 11 36.72 -36.21 -14.35
C ILE A 11 35.78 -36.27 -13.14
N LEU A 12 36.28 -35.82 -12.00
CA LEU A 12 35.50 -35.65 -10.78
C LEU A 12 34.58 -34.44 -10.98
N LEU A 13 33.31 -34.66 -11.35
CA LEU A 13 32.28 -33.64 -11.18
C LEU A 13 32.04 -33.48 -9.68
N VAL A 14 32.68 -32.48 -9.08
CA VAL A 14 32.25 -31.96 -7.78
C VAL A 14 30.98 -31.17 -8.05
N SER A 15 29.83 -31.81 -7.86
CA SER A 15 28.55 -31.13 -7.76
C SER A 15 28.60 -30.19 -6.56
N LEU A 16 28.83 -28.90 -6.81
CA LEU A 16 28.53 -27.84 -5.84
C LEU A 16 27.02 -27.84 -5.62
N LEU A 17 26.59 -28.56 -4.58
CA LEU A 17 25.30 -28.35 -3.96
C LEU A 17 25.37 -26.99 -3.27
N SER A 18 24.93 -25.96 -3.97
CA SER A 18 24.54 -24.70 -3.37
C SER A 18 23.46 -24.99 -2.34
N PHE A 19 23.80 -24.87 -1.06
CA PHE A 19 22.84 -24.79 0.02
C PHE A 19 22.05 -23.49 -0.16
N SER A 20 20.96 -23.56 -0.91
CA SER A 20 19.91 -22.55 -0.85
C SER A 20 19.38 -22.57 0.58
N ALA A 21 19.58 -21.47 1.32
CA ALA A 21 18.88 -21.26 2.57
C ALA A 21 17.38 -21.31 2.26
N ASN A 22 16.74 -22.41 2.64
CA ASN A 22 15.28 -22.50 2.69
C ASN A 22 14.83 -21.52 3.78
N ALA A 23 14.63 -20.26 3.39
CA ALA A 23 13.65 -19.43 4.04
C ALA A 23 12.35 -20.23 3.97
N SER A 24 11.81 -20.62 5.12
CA SER A 24 10.47 -21.16 5.19
C SER A 24 9.54 -20.08 4.61
N ALA A 25 9.21 -20.20 3.33
CA ALA A 25 8.16 -19.42 2.74
C ALA A 25 6.92 -19.72 3.60
N ASN A 26 6.44 -18.73 4.35
CA ASN A 26 5.09 -18.77 4.86
C ASN A 26 4.21 -19.21 3.69
N PRO A 27 3.34 -20.22 3.83
CA PRO A 27 2.46 -20.59 2.74
C PRO A 27 1.75 -19.31 2.30
N LEU A 28 1.97 -18.92 1.05
CA LEU A 28 1.32 -17.76 0.47
C LEU A 28 -0.18 -17.92 0.77
N CYS A 29 -0.77 -16.89 1.38
CA CYS A 29 -2.21 -16.87 1.65
C CYS A 29 -2.94 -17.28 0.35
N PRO A 30 -4.01 -18.11 0.43
CA PRO A 30 -4.81 -18.43 -0.74
C PRO A 30 -5.15 -17.16 -1.53
N ARG A 31 -5.05 -17.24 -2.86
CA ARG A 31 -5.28 -16.12 -3.77
C ARG A 31 -6.48 -16.42 -4.65
N LEU A 32 -7.34 -15.43 -4.88
CA LEU A 32 -8.48 -15.53 -5.77
C LEU A 32 -7.97 -15.62 -7.21
N ASP A 33 -8.08 -16.80 -7.82
CA ASP A 33 -7.78 -16.99 -9.23
C ASP A 33 -9.06 -16.87 -10.07
N ASN A 34 -9.46 -15.63 -10.36
CA ASN A 34 -10.60 -15.31 -11.23
C ASN A 34 -10.18 -14.86 -12.64
N GLY A 35 -8.87 -14.86 -12.94
CA GLY A 35 -8.31 -14.42 -14.22
C GLY A 35 -8.43 -12.92 -14.51
N LEU A 36 -8.83 -12.10 -13.53
CA LEU A 36 -8.99 -10.65 -13.68
C LEU A 36 -7.82 -9.89 -13.07
N ALA A 37 -7.73 -8.59 -13.39
CA ALA A 37 -6.73 -7.68 -12.86
C ALA A 37 -5.28 -8.22 -12.92
N LEU A 38 -4.91 -8.89 -14.02
CA LEU A 38 -3.55 -9.43 -14.20
C LEU A 38 -2.47 -8.33 -14.17
N THR A 39 -2.87 -7.09 -14.43
CA THR A 39 -2.16 -5.85 -14.12
C THR A 39 -3.07 -4.95 -13.25
N PRO A 40 -2.52 -3.94 -12.55
CA PRO A 40 -3.33 -3.06 -11.72
C PRO A 40 -4.46 -2.38 -12.54
N PRO A 41 -5.70 -2.33 -12.02
CA PRO A 41 -6.79 -1.61 -12.68
C PRO A 41 -6.46 -0.13 -12.89
N MET A 42 -6.89 0.43 -14.01
CA MET A 42 -6.77 1.86 -14.30
C MET A 42 -8.14 2.43 -14.67
N GLY A 43 -8.42 3.67 -14.28
CA GLY A 43 -9.74 4.25 -14.51
C GLY A 43 -9.91 5.64 -13.92
N TRP A 44 -11.17 5.97 -13.61
CA TRP A 44 -11.61 7.24 -13.06
C TRP A 44 -12.73 7.01 -12.04
N ASN A 45 -12.75 7.79 -10.97
CA ASN A 45 -13.76 7.72 -9.91
C ASN A 45 -14.31 9.13 -9.63
N THR A 46 -15.62 9.23 -9.38
CA THR A 46 -16.31 10.50 -9.10
C THR A 46 -15.91 11.18 -7.77
N TYR A 47 -15.36 10.46 -6.79
CA TYR A 47 -15.34 10.90 -5.40
C TYR A 47 -14.44 12.11 -5.11
N ASN A 48 -13.15 12.07 -5.42
CA ASN A 48 -12.22 13.13 -4.96
C ASN A 48 -12.62 14.54 -5.41
N HIS A 49 -13.17 14.68 -6.63
CA HIS A 49 -13.61 15.98 -7.15
C HIS A 49 -15.07 16.32 -6.81
N TYR A 50 -15.99 15.33 -6.86
CA TYR A 50 -17.43 15.59 -6.75
C TYR A 50 -18.05 15.15 -5.42
N SER A 51 -17.27 14.55 -4.53
CA SER A 51 -17.72 13.91 -3.28
C SER A 51 -18.90 12.98 -3.54
N CYS A 52 -19.85 12.87 -2.59
CA CYS A 52 -21.09 12.11 -2.78
C CYS A 52 -22.18 12.85 -3.57
N SER A 53 -21.80 13.67 -4.56
CA SER A 53 -22.75 14.39 -5.44
C SER A 53 -22.55 14.07 -6.93
N PRO A 54 -22.48 12.77 -7.34
CA PRO A 54 -22.39 12.43 -8.75
C PRO A 54 -23.71 12.73 -9.48
N SER A 55 -23.63 12.93 -10.80
CA SER A 55 -24.80 13.00 -11.68
C SER A 55 -24.51 12.32 -13.01
N GLU A 56 -25.55 11.90 -13.72
CA GLU A 56 -25.42 11.28 -15.04
C GLU A 56 -24.63 12.18 -16.01
N SER A 57 -24.89 13.50 -16.01
CA SER A 57 -24.14 14.43 -16.86
C SER A 57 -22.65 14.51 -16.53
N ILE A 58 -22.28 14.45 -15.23
CA ILE A 58 -20.87 14.45 -14.80
C ILE A 58 -20.18 13.18 -15.31
N VAL A 59 -20.82 12.02 -15.17
CA VAL A 59 -20.26 10.74 -15.62
C VAL A 59 -20.12 10.72 -17.14
N HIS A 60 -21.14 11.17 -17.88
CA HIS A 60 -21.08 11.25 -19.33
C HIS A 60 -19.95 12.16 -19.82
N SER A 61 -19.81 13.34 -19.22
CA SER A 61 -18.79 14.33 -19.61
C SER A 61 -17.37 13.80 -19.37
N ASN A 62 -17.10 13.23 -18.20
CA ASN A 62 -15.78 12.72 -17.85
C ASN A 62 -15.45 11.41 -18.61
N ALA A 63 -16.43 10.53 -18.83
CA ALA A 63 -16.23 9.33 -19.65
C ALA A 63 -15.91 9.68 -21.11
N GLN A 64 -16.60 10.67 -21.68
CA GLN A 64 -16.24 11.16 -23.02
C GLN A 64 -14.84 11.79 -23.02
N ALA A 65 -14.48 12.54 -21.97
CA ALA A 65 -13.16 13.14 -21.84
C ALA A 65 -12.04 12.08 -21.73
N LEU A 66 -12.26 10.92 -21.10
CA LEU A 66 -11.30 9.81 -21.11
C LEU A 66 -10.93 9.40 -22.55
N VAL A 67 -11.90 9.37 -23.45
CA VAL A 67 -11.68 9.04 -24.87
C VAL A 67 -11.03 10.22 -25.60
N ASP A 68 -11.62 11.41 -25.50
CA ASP A 68 -11.19 12.61 -26.24
C ASP A 68 -9.76 13.04 -25.89
N LEU A 69 -9.35 12.86 -24.63
CA LEU A 69 -8.01 13.19 -24.13
C LEU A 69 -7.01 12.03 -24.31
N GLY A 70 -7.43 10.89 -24.86
CA GLY A 70 -6.57 9.74 -25.15
C GLY A 70 -6.21 8.87 -23.94
N LEU A 71 -6.80 9.10 -22.78
CA LEU A 71 -6.58 8.32 -21.55
C LEU A 71 -7.11 6.89 -21.70
N GLN A 72 -8.29 6.71 -22.30
CA GLN A 72 -8.84 5.38 -22.59
C GLN A 72 -7.86 4.52 -23.41
N ALA A 73 -7.21 5.14 -24.41
CA ALA A 73 -6.20 4.48 -25.22
C ALA A 73 -4.87 4.19 -24.49
N GLN A 74 -4.65 4.79 -23.31
CA GLN A 74 -3.55 4.45 -22.40
C GLN A 74 -3.92 3.39 -21.35
N GLY A 75 -5.16 2.90 -21.36
CA GLY A 75 -5.63 1.84 -20.47
C GLY A 75 -6.51 2.30 -19.30
N TYR A 76 -6.78 3.61 -19.15
CA TYR A 76 -7.76 4.09 -18.16
C TYR A 76 -9.18 3.66 -18.60
N HIS A 77 -9.60 2.51 -18.07
CA HIS A 77 -10.70 1.74 -18.61
C HIS A 77 -11.98 1.83 -17.78
N PHE A 78 -11.85 1.83 -16.45
CA PHE A 78 -13.01 1.80 -15.56
C PHE A 78 -13.54 3.21 -15.26
N VAL A 79 -14.85 3.39 -15.34
CA VAL A 79 -15.55 4.61 -14.88
C VAL A 79 -16.43 4.26 -13.68
N THR A 80 -15.98 4.65 -12.50
CA THR A 80 -16.62 4.29 -11.23
C THR A 80 -17.51 5.41 -10.71
N VAL A 81 -18.78 5.09 -10.50
CA VAL A 81 -19.71 5.95 -9.77
C VAL A 81 -19.62 5.60 -8.28
N ASP A 82 -19.09 6.56 -7.52
CA ASP A 82 -18.92 6.46 -6.07
C ASP A 82 -20.20 6.84 -5.31
N CYS A 83 -20.13 7.00 -3.98
CA CYS A 83 -21.24 7.36 -3.10
C CYS A 83 -22.15 8.48 -3.67
N GLY A 84 -23.40 8.52 -3.20
CA GLY A 84 -24.37 9.52 -3.64
C GLY A 84 -25.32 9.02 -4.73
N TRP A 85 -25.10 7.84 -5.32
CA TRP A 85 -25.89 7.36 -6.45
C TRP A 85 -27.22 6.65 -6.10
N THR A 86 -27.37 6.15 -4.87
CA THR A 86 -28.51 5.30 -4.48
C THR A 86 -29.68 6.08 -3.89
N LEU A 87 -30.82 5.41 -3.77
CA LEU A 87 -31.88 5.86 -2.88
C LEU A 87 -31.50 5.70 -1.39
N PRO A 88 -32.11 6.49 -0.48
CA PRO A 88 -31.83 6.42 0.95
C PRO A 88 -32.32 5.12 1.61
N ASP A 89 -33.29 4.46 0.97
CA ASP A 89 -33.89 3.21 1.39
C ASP A 89 -33.93 2.24 0.20
N ARG A 90 -33.89 0.94 0.51
CA ARG A 90 -34.14 -0.12 -0.48
C ARG A 90 -35.59 -0.04 -0.95
N VAL A 91 -35.85 -0.41 -2.20
CA VAL A 91 -37.22 -0.55 -2.71
C VAL A 91 -37.93 -1.75 -2.05
N ALA A 92 -39.26 -1.84 -2.19
CA ALA A 92 -40.10 -2.77 -1.42
C ALA A 92 -39.71 -4.26 -1.52
N ASN A 93 -39.04 -4.68 -2.60
CA ASN A 93 -38.53 -6.03 -2.79
C ASN A 93 -37.14 -6.27 -2.16
N GLY A 94 -36.60 -5.29 -1.43
CA GLY A 94 -35.27 -5.32 -0.79
C GLY A 94 -34.12 -4.85 -1.69
N THR A 95 -34.38 -4.52 -2.96
CA THR A 95 -33.34 -4.18 -3.94
C THR A 95 -32.79 -2.77 -3.72
N MET A 96 -31.48 -2.62 -3.94
CA MET A 96 -30.84 -1.31 -4.03
C MET A 96 -30.97 -0.78 -5.46
N THR A 97 -31.33 0.48 -5.61
CA THR A 97 -31.53 1.10 -6.93
C THR A 97 -30.94 2.51 -6.96
N TRP A 98 -30.64 2.99 -8.16
CA TRP A 98 -30.18 4.35 -8.39
C TRP A 98 -31.28 5.37 -8.11
N ASN A 99 -30.87 6.58 -7.78
CA ASN A 99 -31.77 7.73 -7.69
C ASN A 99 -32.04 8.30 -9.10
N SER A 100 -33.27 8.12 -9.59
CA SER A 100 -33.68 8.55 -10.94
C SER A 100 -33.70 10.07 -11.14
N THR A 101 -33.57 10.87 -10.08
CA THR A 101 -33.46 12.33 -10.20
C THR A 101 -32.06 12.74 -10.67
N ILE A 102 -31.03 11.99 -10.25
CA ILE A 102 -29.62 12.26 -10.59
C ILE A 102 -29.12 11.35 -11.73
N PHE A 103 -29.74 10.18 -11.91
CA PHE A 103 -29.53 9.24 -13.02
C PHE A 103 -30.86 8.96 -13.74
N PRO A 104 -31.44 9.94 -14.47
CA PRO A 104 -32.74 9.81 -15.13
C PRO A 104 -32.83 8.67 -16.14
N SER A 105 -31.75 8.32 -16.85
CA SER A 105 -31.76 7.21 -17.81
C SER A 105 -31.51 5.86 -17.13
N GLY A 106 -30.96 5.89 -15.92
CA GLY A 106 -30.62 4.72 -15.11
C GLY A 106 -29.34 4.01 -15.52
N PHE A 107 -28.87 3.13 -14.62
CA PHE A 107 -27.58 2.46 -14.74
C PHE A 107 -27.46 1.53 -15.98
N PRO A 108 -28.52 0.84 -16.45
CA PRO A 108 -28.42 0.06 -17.69
C PRO A 108 -28.10 0.92 -18.92
N ALA A 109 -28.70 2.12 -19.02
CA ALA A 109 -28.44 3.04 -20.12
C ALA A 109 -27.03 3.66 -20.01
N LEU A 110 -26.63 4.07 -18.80
CA LEU A 110 -25.29 4.57 -18.52
C LEU A 110 -24.21 3.53 -18.84
N SER A 111 -24.40 2.28 -18.38
CA SER A 111 -23.52 1.16 -18.68
C SER A 111 -23.40 0.92 -20.19
N THR A 112 -24.52 0.98 -20.93
CA THR A 112 -24.50 0.87 -22.40
C THR A 112 -23.71 2.00 -23.04
N PHE A 113 -23.86 3.23 -22.57
CA PHE A 113 -23.09 4.38 -23.04
C PHE A 113 -21.58 4.18 -22.82
N LEU A 114 -21.18 3.78 -21.61
CA LEU A 114 -19.76 3.53 -21.28
C LEU A 114 -19.16 2.42 -22.15
N HIS A 115 -19.87 1.30 -22.34
CA HIS A 115 -19.38 0.22 -23.20
C HIS A 115 -19.27 0.61 -24.66
N ASN A 116 -20.16 1.47 -25.17
CA ASN A 116 -20.05 2.00 -26.53
C ASN A 116 -18.81 2.90 -26.72
N LEU A 117 -18.26 3.46 -25.63
CA LEU A 117 -16.98 4.16 -25.61
C LEU A 117 -15.79 3.20 -25.40
N GLY A 118 -16.02 1.90 -25.20
CA GLY A 118 -15.00 0.93 -24.87
C GLY A 118 -14.45 1.09 -23.45
N LEU A 119 -15.27 1.58 -22.51
CA LEU A 119 -14.95 1.75 -21.09
C LEU A 119 -15.76 0.75 -20.25
N GLY A 120 -15.16 0.23 -19.17
CA GLY A 120 -15.83 -0.57 -18.14
C GLY A 120 -16.62 0.29 -17.16
N PHE A 121 -17.65 -0.28 -16.56
CA PHE A 121 -18.47 0.42 -15.56
C PHE A 121 -18.00 0.06 -14.14
N GLY A 122 -18.01 1.01 -13.22
CA GLY A 122 -17.72 0.78 -11.80
C GLY A 122 -18.86 1.28 -10.94
N VAL A 123 -19.15 0.58 -9.85
CA VAL A 123 -20.16 1.02 -8.89
C VAL A 123 -19.70 0.74 -7.47
N TYR A 124 -19.78 1.76 -6.63
CA TYR A 124 -19.46 1.70 -5.21
C TYR A 124 -20.59 1.07 -4.39
N SER A 125 -20.21 0.29 -3.38
CA SER A 125 -21.07 -0.10 -2.26
C SER A 125 -20.31 -0.03 -0.93
N ASP A 126 -20.98 -0.46 0.15
CA ASP A 126 -20.39 -0.51 1.49
C ASP A 126 -20.75 -1.84 2.14
N ALA A 127 -19.79 -2.51 2.77
CA ALA A 127 -19.94 -3.71 3.57
C ALA A 127 -20.58 -3.42 4.94
N GLY A 128 -21.33 -2.32 5.04
CA GLY A 128 -22.12 -1.85 6.16
C GLY A 128 -23.61 -1.71 5.83
N ILE A 129 -24.39 -1.25 6.81
CA ILE A 129 -25.84 -1.03 6.69
C ILE A 129 -26.12 0.21 5.83
N GLN A 130 -25.20 1.17 5.87
CA GLN A 130 -25.24 2.44 5.14
C GLN A 130 -23.90 2.63 4.41
N MET A 131 -23.91 3.48 3.38
CA MET A 131 -22.72 3.86 2.64
C MET A 131 -21.94 4.99 3.33
N CYS A 132 -20.61 4.99 3.22
CA CYS A 132 -19.74 6.15 3.43
C CYS A 132 -20.26 7.37 2.68
N MET A 133 -20.99 8.26 3.35
CA MET A 133 -21.35 9.55 2.75
C MET A 133 -21.49 10.66 3.77
N THR A 134 -21.07 11.85 3.37
CA THR A 134 -21.40 13.10 4.04
C THR A 134 -22.71 13.63 3.46
N GLY A 135 -23.78 13.70 4.27
CA GLY A 135 -25.05 14.27 3.84
C GLY A 135 -26.29 13.57 4.40
N THR A 136 -27.46 14.19 4.18
CA THR A 136 -28.75 13.62 4.54
C THR A 136 -29.70 13.58 3.33
N PRO A 137 -30.50 12.52 3.18
CA PRO A 137 -30.51 11.30 3.99
C PRO A 137 -29.35 10.34 3.63
N ALA A 138 -28.89 9.55 4.61
CA ALA A 138 -27.88 8.51 4.39
C ALA A 138 -28.38 7.44 3.41
N GLN A 139 -27.46 6.86 2.64
CA GLN A 139 -27.73 5.86 1.62
C GLN A 139 -27.53 4.43 2.14
N VAL A 140 -28.30 3.49 1.60
CA VAL A 140 -28.24 2.07 2.01
C VAL A 140 -26.95 1.40 1.53
N GLY A 141 -26.26 0.71 2.43
CA GLY A 141 -25.11 -0.15 2.12
C GLY A 141 -25.55 -1.56 1.71
N SER A 142 -24.58 -2.44 1.44
CA SER A 142 -24.80 -3.80 0.96
C SER A 142 -25.34 -4.75 2.04
N LEU A 143 -25.07 -4.50 3.33
CA LEU A 143 -25.66 -5.28 4.42
C LEU A 143 -27.16 -4.99 4.55
N CYS A 144 -27.95 -6.06 4.61
CA CYS A 144 -29.37 -5.95 4.84
C CYS A 144 -29.67 -5.93 6.35
N MET A 145 -30.26 -4.84 6.84
CA MET A 145 -31.14 -4.92 8.01
C MET A 145 -32.59 -4.94 7.51
N PRO A 146 -33.42 -5.92 7.93
CA PRO A 146 -34.85 -5.84 7.69
C PRO A 146 -35.41 -4.65 8.47
N ARG A 147 -35.60 -3.51 7.79
CA ARG A 147 -36.36 -2.40 8.34
C ARG A 147 -37.83 -2.80 8.28
N ALA A 148 -38.31 -3.49 9.32
CA ALA A 148 -39.74 -3.64 9.48
C ALA A 148 -40.33 -2.23 9.65
N PRO A 149 -41.39 -1.86 8.91
CA PRO A 149 -42.04 -0.59 9.13
C PRO A 149 -42.60 -0.64 10.56
N ASN A 150 -42.02 0.17 11.46
CA ASN A 150 -42.31 0.29 12.91
C ASN A 150 -41.40 -0.48 13.90
N SER A 151 -40.25 -1.04 13.51
CA SER A 151 -39.32 -1.58 14.52
C SER A 151 -38.45 -0.48 15.16
N ASP A 152 -38.51 -0.43 16.49
CA ASP A 152 -37.73 0.44 17.37
C ASP A 152 -36.22 0.43 17.05
N LYS A 153 -35.60 1.62 17.01
CA LYS A 153 -34.16 1.85 16.73
C LYS A 153 -33.25 1.17 17.77
N SER A 154 -33.80 0.79 18.93
CA SER A 154 -33.07 0.12 20.02
C SER A 154 -32.68 -1.35 19.77
N GLN A 155 -33.18 -1.96 18.69
CA GLN A 155 -32.88 -3.38 18.37
C GLN A 155 -31.54 -3.61 17.65
N ALA A 156 -30.84 -2.54 17.25
CA ALA A 156 -29.54 -2.63 16.57
C ALA A 156 -28.42 -3.25 17.45
N ASN A 157 -28.55 -3.19 18.78
CA ASN A 157 -27.47 -3.53 19.73
C ASN A 157 -27.52 -4.96 20.31
N ARG A 158 -28.30 -5.90 19.74
CA ARG A 158 -28.38 -7.28 20.25
C ARG A 158 -27.92 -8.31 19.23
N TRP A 159 -26.63 -8.25 18.87
CA TRP A 159 -25.95 -9.29 18.09
C TRP A 159 -24.86 -9.98 18.91
N GLN A 160 -25.21 -10.54 20.07
CA GLN A 160 -24.35 -11.51 20.73
C GLN A 160 -25.17 -12.68 21.31
N SER A 161 -24.75 -13.89 20.93
CA SER A 161 -25.03 -15.23 21.49
C SER A 161 -25.99 -16.19 20.74
N THR A 162 -25.34 -17.18 20.13
CA THR A 162 -25.63 -18.63 20.09
C THR A 162 -26.83 -19.21 19.32
N ASN A 163 -26.46 -20.03 18.34
CA ASN A 163 -26.96 -21.36 17.93
C ASN A 163 -28.39 -21.56 17.40
N SER A 164 -29.29 -20.58 17.45
CA SER A 164 -30.56 -20.59 16.68
C SER A 164 -30.55 -19.68 15.45
N TRP A 165 -29.52 -18.83 15.31
CA TRP A 165 -29.41 -17.78 14.30
C TRP A 165 -28.84 -18.21 12.95
N MET A 166 -28.15 -19.36 12.86
CA MET A 166 -27.57 -19.83 11.58
C MET A 166 -28.62 -20.05 10.47
N ARG A 167 -29.87 -20.39 10.81
CA ARG A 167 -30.96 -20.50 9.82
C ARG A 167 -31.49 -19.15 9.33
N LEU A 168 -31.49 -18.12 10.18
CA LEU A 168 -31.87 -16.76 9.79
C LEU A 168 -30.74 -16.08 9.00
N LEU A 169 -29.48 -16.34 9.35
CA LEU A 169 -28.30 -15.89 8.60
C LEU A 169 -28.23 -16.51 7.19
N LEU A 170 -28.68 -17.75 7.00
CA LEU A 170 -28.83 -18.36 5.67
C LEU A 170 -29.91 -17.68 4.83
N LEU A 171 -31.08 -17.37 5.42
CA LEU A 171 -32.17 -16.63 4.75
C LEU A 171 -31.82 -15.16 4.47
N LEU A 172 -31.14 -14.49 5.41
CA LEU A 172 -30.61 -13.13 5.23
C LEU A 172 -29.47 -13.12 4.20
N GLY A 173 -28.62 -14.15 4.20
CA GLY A 173 -27.63 -14.41 3.16
C GLY A 173 -28.31 -14.47 1.80
N GLU A 174 -29.30 -15.36 1.59
CA GLU A 174 -30.03 -15.47 0.32
C GLU A 174 -30.69 -14.14 -0.13
N LEU A 175 -31.23 -13.34 0.80
CA LEU A 175 -31.77 -12.01 0.50
C LEU A 175 -30.69 -10.97 0.15
N ILE A 176 -29.54 -10.96 0.84
CA ILE A 176 -28.38 -10.12 0.49
C ILE A 176 -27.87 -10.50 -0.91
N PHE A 177 -27.74 -11.81 -1.18
CA PHE A 177 -27.33 -12.35 -2.48
C PHE A 177 -28.29 -11.99 -3.61
N LEU A 178 -29.61 -12.01 -3.38
CA LEU A 178 -30.60 -11.65 -4.41
C LEU A 178 -30.53 -10.17 -4.78
N ASN A 179 -30.33 -9.28 -3.81
CA ASN A 179 -30.40 -7.83 -3.99
C ASN A 179 -29.15 -7.22 -4.62
N VAL A 180 -27.96 -7.73 -4.29
CA VAL A 180 -26.69 -7.36 -4.91
C VAL A 180 -26.61 -7.89 -6.35
N ARG A 181 -27.09 -9.12 -6.57
CA ARG A 181 -27.13 -9.76 -7.89
C ARG A 181 -28.03 -9.01 -8.88
N ILE A 182 -29.17 -8.45 -8.44
CA ILE A 182 -30.08 -7.69 -9.33
C ILE A 182 -29.42 -6.41 -9.87
N LEU A 183 -28.67 -5.68 -9.04
CA LEU A 183 -27.93 -4.49 -9.48
C LEU A 183 -26.91 -4.86 -10.57
N PHE A 184 -26.12 -5.91 -10.35
CA PHE A 184 -25.09 -6.37 -11.30
C PHE A 184 -25.64 -7.17 -12.49
N LEU A 185 -26.89 -7.62 -12.43
CA LEU A 185 -27.61 -8.13 -13.59
C LEU A 185 -27.99 -7.00 -14.55
N SER A 186 -28.27 -5.81 -14.02
CA SER A 186 -28.72 -4.63 -14.77
C SER A 186 -27.59 -3.83 -15.44
N ALA A 187 -26.37 -3.90 -14.91
CA ALA A 187 -25.15 -3.45 -15.57
C ALA A 187 -24.60 -4.55 -16.50
N SER A 188 -24.21 -4.20 -17.73
CA SER A 188 -23.56 -5.15 -18.64
C SER A 188 -22.04 -5.24 -18.33
N PHE A 189 -21.34 -6.20 -18.96
CA PHE A 189 -20.02 -6.77 -18.64
C PHE A 189 -18.85 -5.80 -18.30
N GLU A 190 -17.88 -6.31 -17.51
CA GLU A 190 -16.71 -5.61 -16.93
C GLU A 190 -17.06 -4.55 -15.89
N LEU A 191 -17.10 -5.00 -14.63
CA LEU A 191 -17.45 -4.19 -13.49
C LEU A 191 -16.26 -4.04 -12.53
N THR A 192 -16.06 -2.86 -11.95
CA THR A 192 -15.30 -2.72 -10.71
C THR A 192 -16.22 -2.36 -9.54
N VAL A 193 -15.99 -2.97 -8.38
CA VAL A 193 -16.79 -2.70 -7.16
C VAL A 193 -15.86 -2.37 -6.01
N PRO A 194 -15.65 -1.08 -5.71
CA PRO A 194 -15.19 -0.63 -4.40
C PRO A 194 -16.26 -0.93 -3.35
N ASP A 195 -15.86 -1.57 -2.25
CA ASP A 195 -16.77 -1.89 -1.14
C ASP A 195 -16.16 -1.41 0.19
N ASP A 196 -16.73 -0.36 0.76
CA ASP A 196 -16.19 0.32 1.95
C ASP A 196 -16.68 -0.30 3.28
N ASN A 197 -16.30 0.26 4.43
CA ASN A 197 -16.64 -0.27 5.75
C ASN A 197 -17.13 0.79 6.77
N CYS A 198 -17.56 1.99 6.34
CA CYS A 198 -17.87 3.10 7.24
C CYS A 198 -18.97 2.82 8.27
N TYR A 199 -19.96 1.98 7.95
CA TYR A 199 -21.18 1.77 8.75
C TYR A 199 -21.44 0.30 9.06
N SER A 200 -20.34 -0.40 9.36
CA SER A 200 -20.29 -1.83 9.59
C SER A 200 -21.22 -2.36 10.69
N GLU A 201 -21.44 -1.62 11.79
CA GLU A 201 -22.11 -2.16 12.99
C GLU A 201 -23.09 -1.21 13.73
N ALA A 202 -23.18 0.08 13.38
CA ALA A 202 -24.20 0.97 13.96
C ALA A 202 -24.82 1.93 12.92
N ALA A 203 -25.97 2.51 13.29
CA ALA A 203 -26.78 3.37 12.42
C ALA A 203 -26.75 4.87 12.82
N ALA A 204 -25.88 5.27 13.77
CA ALA A 204 -25.70 6.64 14.26
C ALA A 204 -24.24 6.90 14.69
N ASP A 205 -23.80 8.17 14.65
CA ASP A 205 -22.43 8.68 14.94
C ASP A 205 -21.35 8.33 13.88
N TYR A 206 -21.52 8.86 12.65
CA TYR A 206 -20.72 8.48 11.46
C TYR A 206 -20.48 9.61 10.43
N PRO A 207 -19.49 9.48 9.52
CA PRO A 207 -18.53 8.37 9.38
C PRO A 207 -17.65 8.22 10.61
N ASN A 208 -17.46 6.99 11.10
CA ASN A 208 -16.64 6.70 12.27
C ASN A 208 -15.26 6.27 11.79
N THR A 209 -14.37 7.26 11.65
CA THR A 209 -12.98 7.04 11.26
C THR A 209 -12.13 6.41 12.37
N ASP A 210 -12.68 6.33 13.60
CA ASP A 210 -12.06 5.69 14.77
C ASP A 210 -12.69 4.31 15.03
N TYR A 211 -13.07 3.61 13.96
CA TYR A 211 -13.72 2.30 14.01
C TYR A 211 -12.80 1.27 14.71
N SER A 212 -13.26 0.76 15.86
CA SER A 212 -12.63 -0.35 16.59
C SER A 212 -13.52 -1.60 16.49
N PRO A 213 -13.45 -2.36 15.38
CA PRO A 213 -14.27 -3.54 15.18
C PRO A 213 -14.04 -4.56 16.30
N THR A 214 -15.12 -5.21 16.75
CA THR A 214 -15.00 -6.33 17.70
C THR A 214 -14.64 -7.65 17.03
N VAL A 215 -14.79 -7.74 15.70
CA VAL A 215 -14.42 -8.88 14.86
C VAL A 215 -13.86 -8.42 13.51
N SER A 216 -13.01 -9.23 12.89
CA SER A 216 -12.46 -8.96 11.55
C SER A 216 -13.58 -8.73 10.51
N PRO A 217 -13.47 -7.67 9.67
CA PRO A 217 -14.41 -7.43 8.58
C PRO A 217 -14.29 -8.43 7.43
N SER A 218 -13.24 -9.27 7.40
CA SER A 218 -12.97 -10.24 6.32
C SER A 218 -14.16 -11.14 5.98
N GLY A 219 -14.95 -11.56 6.97
CA GLY A 219 -16.15 -12.37 6.75
C GLY A 219 -17.24 -11.66 5.94
N ARG A 220 -17.35 -10.34 6.06
CA ARG A 220 -18.31 -9.54 5.25
C ARG A 220 -17.86 -9.47 3.80
N TYR A 221 -16.58 -9.21 3.57
CA TYR A 221 -15.99 -9.22 2.23
C TYR A 221 -16.05 -10.58 1.57
N GLN A 222 -15.94 -11.67 2.34
CA GLN A 222 -16.12 -13.03 1.81
C GLN A 222 -17.53 -13.27 1.28
N ASN A 223 -18.55 -12.73 1.96
CA ASN A 223 -19.94 -12.81 1.49
C ASN A 223 -20.10 -12.04 0.17
N MET A 224 -19.57 -10.83 0.08
CA MET A 224 -19.62 -10.04 -1.16
C MET A 224 -18.86 -10.75 -2.29
N SER A 225 -17.64 -11.21 -2.06
CA SER A 225 -16.85 -11.99 -3.03
C SER A 225 -17.62 -13.19 -3.57
N SER A 226 -18.23 -13.97 -2.69
CA SER A 226 -19.07 -15.11 -3.06
C SER A 226 -20.28 -14.69 -3.90
N ALA A 227 -20.92 -13.57 -3.56
CA ALA A 227 -22.03 -13.00 -4.32
C ALA A 227 -21.60 -12.62 -5.74
N LEU A 228 -20.49 -11.90 -5.87
CA LEU A 228 -19.93 -11.46 -7.15
C LEU A 228 -19.58 -12.64 -8.04
N LEU A 229 -18.89 -13.66 -7.52
CA LEU A 229 -18.55 -14.88 -8.26
C LEU A 229 -19.80 -15.64 -8.73
N SER A 230 -20.88 -15.65 -7.95
CA SER A 230 -22.14 -16.31 -8.32
C SER A 230 -22.88 -15.66 -9.51
N THR A 231 -22.55 -14.41 -9.83
CA THR A 231 -23.08 -13.71 -11.01
C THR A 231 -22.56 -14.30 -12.32
N LYS A 232 -21.38 -14.97 -12.27
CA LYS A 232 -20.61 -15.45 -13.43
C LYS A 232 -20.24 -14.33 -14.42
N ARG A 233 -20.22 -13.08 -13.96
CA ARG A 233 -19.68 -11.94 -14.71
C ARG A 233 -18.24 -11.68 -14.30
N PRO A 234 -17.39 -11.17 -15.21
CA PRO A 234 -16.05 -10.72 -14.86
C PRO A 234 -16.16 -9.40 -14.07
N ILE A 235 -16.05 -9.49 -12.75
CA ILE A 235 -16.13 -8.35 -11.83
C ILE A 235 -14.81 -8.26 -11.06
N VAL A 236 -14.10 -7.15 -11.23
CA VAL A 236 -12.95 -6.78 -10.40
C VAL A 236 -13.48 -6.32 -9.04
N PHE A 237 -13.04 -6.97 -7.97
CA PHE A 237 -13.48 -6.63 -6.62
C PHE A 237 -12.39 -5.83 -5.88
N GLN A 238 -12.70 -4.60 -5.49
CA GLN A 238 -11.80 -3.69 -4.78
C GLN A 238 -12.27 -3.54 -3.34
N ILE A 239 -11.51 -4.09 -2.39
CA ILE A 239 -11.86 -4.11 -0.97
C ILE A 239 -11.41 -2.80 -0.31
N CYS A 240 -12.27 -2.13 0.44
CA CYS A 240 -11.93 -0.89 1.13
C CYS A 240 -12.30 -0.95 2.62
N GLU A 241 -11.37 -1.36 3.47
CA GLU A 241 -11.54 -1.22 4.94
C GLU A 241 -10.42 -0.39 5.58
N TRP A 242 -9.77 0.43 4.75
CA TRP A 242 -8.77 1.43 5.14
C TRP A 242 -7.47 0.88 5.76
N GLY A 243 -7.21 -0.42 5.64
CA GLY A 243 -6.01 -1.03 6.20
C GLY A 243 -6.12 -1.37 7.69
N VAL A 244 -7.29 -1.18 8.31
CA VAL A 244 -7.51 -1.29 9.76
C VAL A 244 -7.21 -2.70 10.26
N ASP A 245 -7.70 -3.72 9.56
CA ASP A 245 -7.45 -5.13 9.89
C ASP A 245 -6.34 -5.77 9.04
N PHE A 246 -5.35 -4.98 8.62
CA PHE A 246 -4.22 -5.43 7.81
C PHE A 246 -4.65 -6.35 6.64
N PRO A 247 -5.40 -5.83 5.67
CA PRO A 247 -6.12 -6.60 4.64
C PRO A 247 -5.20 -7.44 3.77
N SER A 248 -3.94 -7.05 3.63
CA SER A 248 -2.90 -7.82 2.96
C SER A 248 -2.80 -9.28 3.46
N ALA A 249 -3.16 -9.57 4.71
CA ALA A 249 -3.16 -10.93 5.24
C ALA A 249 -4.33 -11.83 4.76
N TRP A 250 -5.45 -11.27 4.30
CA TRP A 250 -6.67 -12.03 4.01
C TRP A 250 -7.40 -11.64 2.71
N ALA A 251 -7.35 -10.38 2.30
CA ALA A 251 -8.00 -9.85 1.11
C ALA A 251 -7.56 -10.50 -0.21
N PRO A 252 -6.31 -10.98 -0.38
CA PRO A 252 -5.92 -11.68 -1.60
C PRO A 252 -6.78 -12.92 -1.91
N ALA A 253 -7.37 -13.56 -0.89
CA ALA A 253 -8.26 -14.71 -1.09
C ALA A 253 -9.65 -14.33 -1.61
N LEU A 254 -10.01 -13.04 -1.52
CA LEU A 254 -11.39 -12.56 -1.65
C LEU A 254 -11.58 -11.59 -2.80
N GLY A 255 -10.58 -10.77 -3.14
CA GLY A 255 -10.68 -9.70 -4.13
C GLY A 255 -9.40 -9.46 -4.91
N ASN A 256 -9.45 -8.47 -5.82
CA ASN A 256 -8.40 -8.16 -6.77
C ASN A 256 -7.52 -6.96 -6.35
N SER A 257 -8.05 -6.05 -5.55
CA SER A 257 -7.25 -5.04 -4.86
C SER A 257 -7.82 -4.77 -3.47
N TRP A 258 -7.01 -4.20 -2.59
CA TRP A 258 -7.46 -3.81 -1.25
C TRP A 258 -6.76 -2.54 -0.77
N ARG A 259 -7.54 -1.60 -0.24
CA ARG A 259 -7.04 -0.35 0.35
C ARG A 259 -6.16 -0.67 1.55
N VAL A 260 -4.91 -0.22 1.51
CA VAL A 260 -3.94 -0.46 2.60
C VAL A 260 -3.84 0.69 3.59
N THR A 261 -4.50 1.81 3.28
CA THR A 261 -4.58 3.02 4.10
C THR A 261 -5.99 3.59 4.11
N ASN A 262 -6.29 4.41 5.13
CA ASN A 262 -7.36 5.39 5.10
C ASN A 262 -7.15 6.43 4.00
N ASP A 263 -8.21 7.19 3.71
CA ASP A 263 -8.31 7.99 2.49
C ASP A 263 -7.11 8.93 2.28
N ILE A 264 -6.75 9.08 1.02
CA ILE A 264 -5.91 10.16 0.58
C ILE A 264 -6.62 11.49 0.84
N ILE A 265 -5.83 12.52 1.15
CA ILE A 265 -6.33 13.88 1.29
C ILE A 265 -5.65 14.79 0.26
N PRO A 266 -6.26 15.93 -0.10
CA PRO A 266 -5.70 16.89 -1.06
C PRO A 266 -4.54 17.70 -0.47
N ALA A 267 -3.46 17.01 -0.06
CA ALA A 267 -2.25 17.61 0.49
C ALA A 267 -1.05 16.66 0.38
N TYR A 268 0.11 17.18 -0.04
CA TYR A 268 1.31 16.39 -0.28
C TYR A 268 1.71 15.48 0.89
N ARG A 269 1.51 15.92 2.15
CA ARG A 269 1.84 15.15 3.37
C ARG A 269 1.26 13.74 3.41
N THR A 270 0.16 13.48 2.68
CA THR A 270 -0.44 12.15 2.60
C THR A 270 0.42 11.15 1.84
N ILE A 271 1.20 11.59 0.85
CA ILE A 271 2.02 10.72 0.00
C ILE A 271 3.08 9.99 0.84
N PRO A 272 4.01 10.68 1.56
CA PRO A 272 4.97 9.99 2.40
C PRO A 272 4.30 9.18 3.53
N ARG A 273 3.17 9.64 4.07
CA ARG A 273 2.39 8.87 5.07
C ARG A 273 1.92 7.51 4.52
N ILE A 274 1.37 7.49 3.31
CA ILE A 274 0.92 6.27 2.62
C ILE A 274 2.14 5.38 2.29
N LEU A 275 3.24 5.97 1.81
CA LEU A 275 4.49 5.26 1.56
C LEU A 275 5.02 4.57 2.81
N ASN A 276 4.94 5.22 3.98
CA ASN A 276 5.35 4.62 5.26
C ASN A 276 4.47 3.43 5.68
N GLN A 277 3.20 3.40 5.28
CA GLN A 277 2.26 2.32 5.61
C GLN A 277 2.35 1.13 4.64
N VAL A 278 2.75 1.36 3.39
CA VAL A 278 2.89 0.29 2.38
C VAL A 278 4.21 -0.49 2.50
N VAL A 279 5.25 0.07 3.14
CA VAL A 279 6.58 -0.58 3.30
C VAL A 279 6.48 -2.08 3.64
N PRO A 280 5.77 -2.52 4.71
CA PRO A 280 5.72 -3.93 5.07
C PRO A 280 4.83 -4.79 4.16
N GLN A 281 4.08 -4.17 3.24
CA GLN A 281 3.01 -4.80 2.47
C GLN A 281 3.37 -5.07 1.00
N THR A 282 4.46 -4.47 0.48
CA THR A 282 4.86 -4.56 -0.94
C THR A 282 4.92 -5.98 -1.51
N SER A 283 5.33 -6.97 -0.72
CA SER A 283 5.42 -8.38 -1.13
C SER A 283 4.07 -9.10 -1.29
N PHE A 284 2.96 -8.48 -0.87
CA PHE A 284 1.62 -9.04 -1.03
C PHE A 284 1.02 -8.73 -2.41
N ALA A 285 1.55 -7.75 -3.12
CA ALA A 285 1.18 -7.43 -4.49
C ALA A 285 1.63 -8.52 -5.48
N GLY A 286 0.85 -8.71 -6.53
CA GLY A 286 1.19 -9.57 -7.67
C GLY A 286 0.04 -9.67 -8.66
N PRO A 287 0.22 -10.31 -9.82
CA PRO A 287 -0.83 -10.47 -10.81
C PRO A 287 -2.17 -10.92 -10.21
N GLY A 288 -3.22 -10.16 -10.49
CA GLY A 288 -4.57 -10.37 -9.95
C GLY A 288 -4.85 -9.74 -8.59
N HIS A 289 -3.84 -9.21 -7.89
CA HIS A 289 -3.89 -8.90 -6.45
C HIS A 289 -3.03 -7.68 -6.09
N TRP A 290 -3.64 -6.52 -5.92
CA TRP A 290 -2.92 -5.25 -5.82
C TRP A 290 -3.16 -4.50 -4.52
N LEU A 291 -2.10 -3.87 -4.00
CA LEU A 291 -2.20 -2.93 -2.91
C LEU A 291 -2.84 -1.65 -3.45
N ASP A 292 -3.95 -1.23 -2.88
CA ASP A 292 -4.64 -0.01 -3.29
C ASP A 292 -4.21 1.13 -2.36
N LEU A 293 -3.50 2.09 -2.93
CA LEU A 293 -2.99 3.28 -2.25
C LEU A 293 -3.99 4.43 -2.27
N ASP A 294 -5.22 4.18 -2.71
CA ASP A 294 -6.30 5.13 -2.96
C ASP A 294 -6.19 5.88 -4.29
N MET A 295 -7.19 6.70 -4.60
CA MET A 295 -7.31 7.47 -5.83
C MET A 295 -6.20 8.50 -6.02
N LEU A 296 -5.94 8.86 -7.29
CA LEU A 296 -4.97 9.87 -7.67
C LEU A 296 -5.52 11.29 -7.43
N GLU A 297 -4.69 12.15 -6.85
CA GLU A 297 -4.92 13.60 -6.71
C GLU A 297 -4.32 14.43 -7.87
N VAL A 298 -3.74 13.75 -8.86
CA VAL A 298 -3.19 14.40 -10.07
C VAL A 298 -4.31 15.10 -10.83
N GLY A 299 -4.17 16.39 -11.07
CA GLY A 299 -5.15 17.22 -11.78
C GLY A 299 -6.23 17.83 -10.90
N ASN A 300 -6.24 17.57 -9.58
CA ASN A 300 -7.17 18.21 -8.65
C ASN A 300 -6.75 19.64 -8.24
N ASN A 301 -5.61 20.13 -8.74
CA ASN A 301 -5.07 21.46 -8.42
C ASN A 301 -4.80 21.67 -6.91
N VAL A 302 -4.34 20.60 -6.26
CA VAL A 302 -4.01 20.55 -4.81
C VAL A 302 -2.55 20.20 -4.56
N LEU A 303 -1.84 19.76 -5.60
CA LEU A 303 -0.41 19.43 -5.62
C LEU A 303 0.29 20.30 -6.67
N THR A 304 1.56 20.60 -6.45
CA THR A 304 2.44 21.16 -7.48
C THR A 304 2.77 20.08 -8.53
N ILE A 305 3.22 20.48 -9.72
CA ILE A 305 3.59 19.52 -10.78
C ILE A 305 4.67 18.51 -10.32
N PRO A 306 5.75 18.89 -9.61
CA PRO A 306 6.68 17.90 -9.05
C PRO A 306 6.05 16.94 -8.05
N GLU A 307 5.12 17.40 -7.23
CA GLU A 307 4.38 16.56 -6.28
C GLU A 307 3.44 15.59 -7.01
N GLU A 308 2.75 16.03 -8.07
CA GLU A 308 1.94 15.16 -8.93
C GLU A 308 2.81 14.09 -9.62
N GLN A 309 4.01 14.45 -10.09
CA GLN A 309 4.97 13.52 -10.67
C GLN A 309 5.42 12.48 -9.64
N THR A 310 5.79 12.90 -8.42
CA THR A 310 6.12 12.01 -7.31
C THR A 310 4.97 11.07 -6.99
N HIS A 311 3.76 11.61 -6.80
CA HIS A 311 2.55 10.85 -6.49
C HIS A 311 2.26 9.78 -7.55
N PHE A 312 2.21 10.17 -8.82
CA PHE A 312 1.92 9.24 -9.93
C PHE A 312 3.01 8.17 -10.08
N SER A 313 4.28 8.55 -9.90
CA SER A 313 5.42 7.63 -9.95
C SER A 313 5.31 6.54 -8.89
N PHE A 314 5.01 6.92 -7.65
CA PHE A 314 4.91 5.97 -6.55
C PHE A 314 3.74 5.02 -6.70
N TRP A 315 2.56 5.53 -7.07
CA TRP A 315 1.39 4.68 -7.35
C TRP A 315 1.70 3.68 -8.47
N ALA A 316 2.43 4.13 -9.50
CA ALA A 316 2.83 3.27 -10.59
C ALA A 316 3.82 2.17 -10.17
N ILE A 317 4.93 2.50 -9.53
CA ILE A 317 5.97 1.51 -9.20
C ILE A 317 5.56 0.56 -8.07
N LEU A 318 4.64 0.97 -7.20
CA LEU A 318 4.05 0.13 -6.15
C LEU A 318 2.88 -0.73 -6.64
N LYS A 319 2.54 -0.62 -7.93
CA LYS A 319 1.46 -1.38 -8.59
C LYS A 319 0.08 -1.12 -7.99
N SER A 320 -0.14 0.12 -7.53
CA SER A 320 -1.47 0.57 -7.13
C SER A 320 -2.39 0.66 -8.36
N PRO A 321 -3.71 0.46 -8.20
CA PRO A 321 -4.65 0.94 -9.21
C PRO A 321 -4.39 2.42 -9.53
N LEU A 322 -4.42 2.77 -10.82
CA LEU A 322 -4.28 4.17 -11.27
C LEU A 322 -5.68 4.73 -11.57
N VAL A 323 -6.38 5.13 -10.51
CA VAL A 323 -7.73 5.66 -10.58
C VAL A 323 -7.68 7.17 -10.46
N ILE A 324 -8.04 7.88 -11.54
CA ILE A 324 -8.06 9.34 -11.59
C ILE A 324 -9.20 9.85 -10.69
N GLY A 325 -8.88 10.71 -9.72
CA GLY A 325 -9.86 11.38 -8.86
C GLY A 325 -10.26 12.79 -9.33
N ALA A 326 -9.59 13.34 -10.35
CA ALA A 326 -9.82 14.69 -10.84
C ALA A 326 -10.97 14.80 -11.86
N ALA A 327 -11.58 15.99 -11.93
CA ALA A 327 -12.45 16.35 -13.06
C ALA A 327 -11.62 16.48 -14.34
N LEU A 328 -11.84 15.57 -15.28
CA LEU A 328 -11.25 15.65 -16.62
C LEU A 328 -11.93 16.76 -17.42
N LYS A 329 -13.26 16.83 -17.35
CA LYS A 329 -14.08 17.86 -17.99
C LYS A 329 -15.49 17.91 -17.42
N ASP A 330 -15.92 19.09 -16.99
CA ASP A 330 -17.30 19.42 -16.69
C ASP A 330 -17.65 20.86 -17.10
N THR A 331 -18.75 21.41 -16.58
CA THR A 331 -19.22 22.77 -16.91
C THR A 331 -18.32 23.90 -16.41
N THR A 332 -17.44 23.61 -15.46
CA THR A 332 -16.63 24.59 -14.71
C THR A 332 -15.15 24.27 -14.71
N THR A 333 -14.78 23.01 -14.88
CA THR A 333 -13.43 22.49 -14.70
C THR A 333 -13.00 21.68 -15.91
N SER A 334 -11.72 21.77 -16.26
CA SER A 334 -11.06 20.85 -17.19
C SER A 334 -9.64 20.62 -16.69
N ILE A 335 -9.15 19.41 -16.86
CA ILE A 335 -7.79 19.07 -16.43
C ILE A 335 -6.76 19.96 -17.16
N SER A 336 -5.72 20.37 -16.43
CA SER A 336 -4.60 21.13 -17.00
C SER A 336 -3.81 20.27 -18.01
N THR A 337 -3.09 20.91 -18.92
CA THR A 337 -2.25 20.18 -19.89
C THR A 337 -1.09 19.48 -19.17
N GLU A 338 -0.54 20.12 -18.14
CA GLU A 338 0.57 19.62 -17.34
C GLU A 338 0.19 18.34 -16.58
N SER A 339 -0.96 18.35 -15.87
CA SER A 339 -1.44 17.18 -15.15
C SER A 339 -1.89 16.06 -16.11
N LEU A 340 -2.50 16.42 -17.24
CA LEU A 340 -2.85 15.45 -18.28
C LEU A 340 -1.60 14.76 -18.85
N ASN A 341 -0.51 15.48 -19.06
CA ASN A 341 0.76 14.90 -19.54
C ASN A 341 1.37 13.92 -18.54
N ILE A 342 1.17 14.13 -17.23
CA ILE A 342 1.56 13.16 -16.19
C ILE A 342 0.74 11.89 -16.36
N LEU A 343 -0.59 12.01 -16.43
CA LEU A 343 -1.49 10.87 -16.59
C LEU A 343 -1.28 10.10 -17.91
N LEU A 344 -0.78 10.76 -18.96
CA LEU A 344 -0.46 10.15 -20.25
C LEU A 344 0.98 9.61 -20.36
N ASN A 345 1.80 9.70 -19.30
CA ASN A 345 3.19 9.27 -19.36
C ASN A 345 3.30 7.74 -19.51
N LYS A 346 3.62 7.30 -20.73
CA LYS A 346 3.69 5.89 -21.12
C LYS A 346 4.76 5.09 -20.39
N ASP A 347 5.87 5.71 -20.02
CA ASP A 347 6.93 5.02 -19.28
C ASP A 347 6.42 4.68 -17.88
N VAL A 348 5.83 5.67 -17.19
CA VAL A 348 5.30 5.50 -15.82
C VAL A 348 4.14 4.51 -15.79
N ILE A 349 3.19 4.63 -16.72
CA ILE A 349 2.11 3.64 -16.90
C ILE A 349 2.70 2.26 -17.21
N GLY A 350 3.72 2.18 -18.06
CA GLY A 350 4.40 0.93 -18.40
C GLY A 350 5.04 0.25 -17.19
N TYR A 351 5.51 1.00 -16.20
CA TYR A 351 5.96 0.41 -14.93
C TYR A 351 4.78 -0.18 -14.17
N ASN A 352 3.67 0.53 -14.05
CA ASN A 352 2.47 0.02 -13.37
C ASN A 352 1.94 -1.26 -14.03
N GLN A 353 1.88 -1.27 -15.36
CA GLN A 353 1.33 -2.36 -16.18
C GLN A 353 2.38 -3.43 -16.54
N ASP A 354 3.55 -3.42 -15.91
CA ASP A 354 4.60 -4.41 -16.20
C ASP A 354 4.16 -5.83 -15.82
N SER A 355 4.30 -6.76 -16.77
CA SER A 355 3.82 -8.15 -16.63
C SER A 355 4.49 -8.96 -15.51
N LEU A 356 5.64 -8.52 -14.98
CA LEU A 356 6.25 -9.17 -13.82
C LEU A 356 5.42 -8.94 -12.55
N GLY A 357 4.68 -7.83 -12.47
CA GLY A 357 3.77 -7.53 -11.37
C GLY A 357 4.44 -7.36 -10.01
N VAL A 358 5.74 -7.07 -9.96
CA VAL A 358 6.51 -6.89 -8.72
C VAL A 358 6.50 -5.43 -8.29
N ALA A 359 5.92 -5.14 -7.12
CA ALA A 359 5.98 -3.81 -6.51
C ALA A 359 7.41 -3.44 -6.12
N ALA A 360 7.76 -2.16 -6.29
CA ALA A 360 9.00 -1.61 -5.76
C ALA A 360 9.04 -1.74 -4.24
N SER A 361 10.22 -1.97 -3.68
CA SER A 361 10.44 -2.05 -2.24
C SER A 361 11.27 -0.88 -1.76
N PHE A 362 10.98 -0.42 -0.55
CA PHE A 362 11.81 0.55 0.16
C PHE A 362 13.22 -0.01 0.35
N ARG A 363 14.23 0.78 -0.02
CA ARG A 363 15.65 0.36 0.08
C ARG A 363 16.34 1.06 1.22
N ARG A 364 16.23 2.39 1.26
CA ARG A 364 16.99 3.21 2.19
C ARG A 364 16.42 4.61 2.31
N ARG A 365 16.57 5.21 3.49
CA ARG A 365 16.25 6.62 3.76
C ARG A 365 17.39 7.31 4.48
N TRP A 366 17.66 8.55 4.08
CA TRP A 366 18.56 9.47 4.73
C TRP A 366 17.70 10.47 5.48
N THR A 367 17.44 10.18 6.76
CA THR A 367 16.42 10.88 7.55
C THR A 367 16.73 12.35 7.71
N GLU A 368 17.97 12.70 7.99
CA GLU A 368 18.38 14.10 8.21
C GLU A 368 18.51 14.85 6.88
N GLU A 369 18.98 14.17 5.83
CA GLU A 369 19.08 14.77 4.51
C GLU A 369 17.73 14.87 3.79
N GLY A 370 16.70 14.16 4.25
CA GLY A 370 15.33 14.19 3.74
C GLY A 370 15.19 13.63 2.32
N TYR A 371 15.70 12.42 2.08
CA TYR A 371 15.41 11.70 0.86
C TYR A 371 15.42 10.19 1.06
N GLU A 372 14.84 9.47 0.11
CA GLU A 372 14.78 8.02 0.15
C GLU A 372 14.82 7.37 -1.23
N VAL A 373 15.12 6.07 -1.23
CA VAL A 373 15.28 5.25 -2.44
C VAL A 373 14.36 4.04 -2.36
N TRP A 374 13.64 3.82 -3.46
CA TRP A 374 12.82 2.64 -3.71
C TRP A 374 13.23 1.99 -5.02
N ALA A 375 13.16 0.67 -5.10
CA ALA A 375 13.48 -0.05 -6.34
C ALA A 375 12.68 -1.34 -6.49
N GLY A 376 12.26 -1.62 -7.72
CA GLY A 376 11.51 -2.82 -8.10
C GLY A 376 11.95 -3.37 -9.44
N ASP A 377 11.99 -4.70 -9.53
CA ASP A 377 12.29 -5.38 -10.78
C ASP A 377 11.14 -5.23 -11.78
N LEU A 378 11.48 -5.18 -13.05
CA LEU A 378 10.56 -5.13 -14.18
C LEU A 378 10.87 -6.28 -15.14
N SER A 379 9.87 -6.65 -15.94
CA SER A 379 10.03 -7.62 -17.01
C SER A 379 11.14 -7.23 -18.00
N GLY A 380 11.82 -8.24 -18.55
CA GLY A 380 12.94 -8.04 -19.47
C GLY A 380 14.26 -7.65 -18.80
N SER A 381 14.47 -8.04 -17.53
CA SER A 381 15.69 -7.73 -16.75
C SER A 381 15.95 -6.22 -16.65
N ARG A 382 14.87 -5.46 -16.48
CA ARG A 382 14.90 -4.03 -16.19
C ARG A 382 14.61 -3.82 -14.71
N MET A 383 14.89 -2.62 -14.22
CA MET A 383 14.57 -2.19 -12.86
C MET A 383 14.07 -0.75 -12.89
N VAL A 384 13.05 -0.43 -12.10
CA VAL A 384 12.66 0.95 -11.82
C VAL A 384 13.21 1.38 -10.47
N VAL A 385 13.74 2.60 -10.39
CA VAL A 385 14.27 3.20 -9.16
C VAL A 385 13.68 4.58 -8.97
N ALA A 386 13.19 4.89 -7.79
CA ALA A 386 12.74 6.23 -7.40
C ALA A 386 13.67 6.79 -6.32
N VAL A 387 14.18 8.00 -6.53
CA VAL A 387 14.89 8.80 -5.52
C VAL A 387 14.03 10.01 -5.18
N ALA A 388 13.34 9.93 -4.04
CA ALA A 388 12.33 10.92 -3.65
C ALA A 388 12.95 12.01 -2.77
N ASN A 389 12.78 13.26 -3.17
CA ASN A 389 13.15 14.42 -2.36
C ASN A 389 12.01 14.72 -1.38
N LEU A 390 12.26 14.58 -0.07
CA LEU A 390 11.28 14.86 0.97
C LEU A 390 11.37 16.31 1.49
N GLN A 391 12.26 17.12 0.91
CA GLN A 391 12.49 18.52 1.33
C GLN A 391 11.68 19.51 0.49
N ASP A 392 11.36 20.65 1.10
CA ASP A 392 10.66 21.79 0.48
C ASP A 392 11.53 22.60 -0.51
N THR A 393 12.73 22.09 -0.88
CA THR A 393 13.67 22.80 -1.76
C THR A 393 14.20 21.90 -2.86
N ALA A 394 14.35 22.49 -4.05
CA ALA A 394 14.99 21.85 -5.19
C ALA A 394 16.49 21.65 -4.92
N ARG A 395 17.04 20.53 -5.38
CA ARG A 395 18.42 20.12 -5.12
C ARG A 395 18.89 19.05 -6.08
N SER A 396 20.18 18.71 -6.03
CA SER A 396 20.68 17.49 -6.64
C SER A 396 20.71 16.36 -5.63
N LEU A 397 20.25 15.18 -6.03
CA LEU A 397 20.35 13.93 -5.26
C LEU A 397 21.17 12.92 -6.04
N THR A 398 21.86 12.05 -5.30
CA THR A 398 22.72 11.01 -5.87
C THR A 398 22.20 9.64 -5.46
N LEU A 399 21.90 8.81 -6.45
CA LEU A 399 21.71 7.38 -6.27
C LEU A 399 23.09 6.70 -6.34
N ASN A 400 23.55 6.07 -5.26
CA ASN A 400 24.59 5.06 -5.39
C ASN A 400 23.93 3.78 -5.89
N LEU A 401 24.43 3.20 -6.97
CA LEU A 401 23.83 2.01 -7.58
C LEU A 401 23.80 0.82 -6.60
N THR A 402 24.74 0.78 -5.65
CA THR A 402 24.78 -0.26 -4.61
C THR A 402 23.62 -0.17 -3.63
N ASP A 403 22.94 0.98 -3.50
CA ASP A 403 21.72 1.10 -2.68
C ASP A 403 20.54 0.32 -3.29
N VAL A 404 20.66 -0.09 -4.56
CA VAL A 404 19.69 -0.94 -5.28
C VAL A 404 20.33 -2.24 -5.78
N ASP A 405 21.41 -2.69 -5.14
CA ASP A 405 22.11 -3.94 -5.44
C ASP A 405 22.72 -4.02 -6.86
N VAL A 406 23.08 -2.86 -7.44
CA VAL A 406 23.67 -2.73 -8.78
C VAL A 406 25.06 -2.11 -8.72
N GLN A 407 26.00 -2.57 -9.56
CA GLN A 407 27.34 -1.96 -9.66
C GLN A 407 27.48 -1.05 -10.88
N LYS A 408 26.92 -1.48 -12.01
CA LYS A 408 27.02 -0.81 -13.30
C LYS A 408 25.73 -1.00 -14.07
N VAL A 409 25.31 0.04 -14.78
CA VAL A 409 24.12 0.04 -15.64
C VAL A 409 24.55 0.30 -17.07
N GLY A 410 24.09 -0.54 -18.01
CA GLY A 410 24.34 -0.36 -19.43
C GLY A 410 23.58 0.84 -20.00
N SER A 411 22.29 0.96 -19.67
CA SER A 411 21.45 2.11 -20.04
C SER A 411 20.56 2.54 -18.88
N LEU A 412 20.55 3.85 -18.61
CA LEU A 412 19.75 4.52 -17.59
C LEU A 412 18.91 5.59 -18.27
N LYS A 413 17.62 5.66 -17.94
CA LYS A 413 16.71 6.71 -18.37
C LYS A 413 16.11 7.40 -17.16
N ASP A 414 16.29 8.70 -17.04
CA ASP A 414 15.65 9.57 -16.06
C ASP A 414 14.39 10.17 -16.69
N ILE A 415 13.24 9.72 -16.20
CA ILE A 415 11.95 9.87 -16.88
C ILE A 415 11.46 11.31 -16.86
N TRP A 416 11.50 11.96 -15.68
CA TRP A 416 10.97 13.32 -15.53
C TRP A 416 11.95 14.39 -16.01
N ASN A 417 13.25 14.13 -15.94
CA ASN A 417 14.26 15.05 -16.48
C ASN A 417 14.51 14.84 -17.99
N GLY A 418 13.99 13.76 -18.59
CA GLY A 418 14.21 13.43 -20.00
C GLY A 418 15.67 13.12 -20.34
N VAL A 419 16.46 12.68 -19.35
CA VAL A 419 17.89 12.39 -19.52
C VAL A 419 18.09 10.90 -19.79
N THR A 420 18.99 10.57 -20.73
CA THR A 420 19.46 9.20 -20.92
C THR A 420 20.98 9.16 -20.72
N ALA A 421 21.46 8.09 -20.09
CA ALA A 421 22.86 7.85 -19.85
C ALA A 421 23.21 6.39 -20.19
N SER A 422 24.47 6.15 -20.55
CA SER A 422 24.98 4.82 -20.89
C SER A 422 26.24 4.53 -20.09
N ASN A 423 26.46 3.25 -19.78
CA ASN A 423 27.63 2.78 -19.02
C ASN A 423 27.83 3.49 -17.67
N VAL A 424 26.74 3.85 -16.99
CA VAL A 424 26.78 4.47 -15.67
C VAL A 424 27.36 3.47 -14.68
N ALA A 425 28.44 3.87 -14.01
CA ALA A 425 29.10 3.05 -13.00
C ALA A 425 29.02 3.77 -11.65
N THR A 426 28.87 3.00 -10.57
CA THR A 426 28.85 3.45 -9.17
C THR A 426 27.68 4.33 -8.74
N ALA A 427 27.39 5.43 -9.43
CA ALA A 427 26.35 6.37 -9.03
C ALA A 427 25.76 7.18 -10.20
N TYR A 428 24.57 7.74 -9.97
CA TYR A 428 23.92 8.73 -10.84
C TYR A 428 23.46 9.92 -10.00
N THR A 429 23.72 11.13 -10.46
CA THR A 429 23.25 12.37 -9.82
C THR A 429 22.30 13.09 -10.77
N GLY A 430 21.10 13.40 -10.29
CA GLY A 430 20.10 14.16 -11.03
C GLY A 430 19.60 15.36 -10.24
N HIS A 431 19.07 16.35 -10.95
CA HIS A 431 18.31 17.44 -10.34
C HIS A 431 16.91 16.94 -9.97
N VAL A 432 16.39 17.44 -8.86
CA VAL A 432 15.04 17.15 -8.39
C VAL A 432 14.45 18.38 -7.72
N GLU A 433 13.22 18.72 -8.09
CA GLU A 433 12.49 19.82 -7.49
C GLU A 433 12.12 19.53 -6.02
N ALA A 434 11.66 20.56 -5.31
CA ALA A 434 11.04 20.38 -4.00
C ALA A 434 9.92 19.34 -4.12
N HIS A 435 9.91 18.35 -3.23
CA HIS A 435 8.94 17.24 -3.25
C HIS A 435 8.90 16.40 -4.55
N GLY A 436 9.88 16.58 -5.43
CA GLY A 436 10.00 15.83 -6.68
C GLY A 436 10.65 14.47 -6.49
N THR A 437 10.62 13.66 -7.55
CA THR A 437 11.27 12.34 -7.59
C THR A 437 12.10 12.19 -8.85
N ILE A 438 13.35 11.74 -8.70
CA ILE A 438 14.12 11.22 -9.83
C ILE A 438 13.63 9.80 -10.07
N LEU A 439 12.91 9.58 -11.17
CA LEU A 439 12.43 8.27 -11.57
C LEU A 439 13.32 7.71 -12.67
N LEU A 440 13.93 6.57 -12.40
CA LEU A 440 14.92 5.95 -13.27
C LEU A 440 14.45 4.59 -13.78
N GLU A 441 14.65 4.31 -15.06
CA GLU A 441 14.68 2.96 -15.60
C GLU A 441 16.13 2.54 -15.81
N LEU A 442 16.51 1.39 -15.26
CA LEU A 442 17.81 0.76 -15.44
C LEU A 442 17.66 -0.50 -16.29
N SER A 443 18.57 -0.68 -17.25
CA SER A 443 18.64 -1.90 -18.06
C SER A 443 20.08 -2.32 -18.33
N SER A 444 20.27 -3.60 -18.66
CA SER A 444 21.60 -4.18 -18.92
C SER A 444 22.58 -3.94 -17.76
N PHE A 445 22.12 -4.15 -16.53
CA PHE A 445 22.91 -3.88 -15.33
C PHE A 445 23.62 -5.13 -14.80
N THR A 446 24.75 -4.91 -14.15
CA THR A 446 25.49 -5.93 -13.42
C THR A 446 25.20 -5.79 -11.93
N ALA A 447 24.79 -6.88 -11.29
CA ALA A 447 24.58 -6.94 -9.85
C ALA A 447 25.84 -6.51 -9.09
N ALA A 448 25.64 -5.80 -7.98
CA ALA A 448 26.72 -5.52 -7.05
C ALA A 448 27.28 -6.82 -6.46
N ALA A 449 28.56 -6.78 -6.08
CA ALA A 449 29.14 -7.88 -5.34
C ALA A 449 28.34 -8.09 -4.04
N ALA A 450 28.02 -9.35 -3.73
CA ALA A 450 27.34 -9.68 -2.50
C ALA A 450 28.15 -9.16 -1.30
N VAL A 451 27.52 -8.34 -0.47
CA VAL A 451 28.12 -7.89 0.78
C VAL A 451 28.10 -9.08 1.75
N SER A 452 29.17 -9.23 2.54
CA SER A 452 29.18 -10.20 3.63
C SER A 452 27.96 -10.01 4.54
N ALA A 453 27.38 -11.12 5.00
CA ALA A 453 26.26 -11.06 5.94
C ALA A 453 26.67 -10.24 7.17
N PRO A 454 25.80 -9.34 7.66
CA PRO A 454 26.13 -8.51 8.81
C PRO A 454 26.28 -9.37 10.06
N THR A 455 27.17 -8.95 10.97
CA THR A 455 27.22 -9.53 12.32
C THR A 455 26.02 -9.01 13.11
N PHE A 456 25.18 -9.93 13.59
CA PHE A 456 23.95 -9.58 14.27
C PHE A 456 24.12 -9.46 15.79
N TYR A 457 23.68 -8.34 16.35
CA TYR A 457 23.66 -8.01 17.76
C TYR A 457 22.22 -7.90 18.23
N SER A 458 21.79 -8.91 18.98
CA SER A 458 20.43 -9.05 19.46
C SER A 458 20.09 -8.01 20.53
N SER A 459 18.82 -7.56 20.56
CA SER A 459 18.25 -6.82 21.71
C SER A 459 18.47 -7.54 23.04
N ALA A 460 18.64 -8.87 23.03
CA ALA A 460 18.95 -9.68 24.20
C ALA A 460 20.32 -9.36 24.82
N SER A 461 21.25 -8.77 24.06
CA SER A 461 22.59 -8.39 24.52
C SER A 461 22.67 -6.95 25.03
N PHE A 462 21.72 -6.08 24.67
CA PHE A 462 21.75 -4.66 25.05
C PHE A 462 21.17 -4.42 26.44
N THR A 463 21.89 -3.71 27.31
CA THR A 463 21.41 -3.37 28.66
C THR A 463 20.44 -2.18 28.59
N PRO A 464 19.14 -2.35 28.91
CA PRO A 464 18.19 -1.23 28.99
C PRO A 464 18.49 -0.33 30.20
N ALA A 465 18.18 0.95 30.09
CA ALA A 465 18.31 1.96 31.14
C ALA A 465 17.18 3.00 31.04
N GLY A 466 16.92 3.71 32.15
CA GLY A 466 15.79 4.64 32.24
C GLY A 466 14.46 3.89 32.13
N ASP A 467 13.57 4.37 31.27
CA ASP A 467 12.23 3.79 31.07
C ASP A 467 12.22 2.61 30.09
N ALA A 468 13.35 2.31 29.44
CA ALA A 468 13.40 1.27 28.42
C ALA A 468 13.22 -0.12 29.05
N VAL A 469 12.34 -0.94 28.45
CA VAL A 469 11.99 -2.27 28.98
C VAL A 469 12.21 -3.34 27.93
N ARG A 470 12.86 -4.43 28.31
CA ARG A 470 12.92 -5.62 27.47
C ARG A 470 11.69 -6.49 27.66
N THR A 471 11.07 -6.87 26.55
CA THR A 471 9.87 -7.71 26.53
C THR A 471 10.11 -8.94 25.65
N THR A 472 9.72 -10.11 26.14
CA THR A 472 9.68 -11.34 25.33
C THR A 472 8.45 -11.30 24.45
N CYS A 473 8.61 -11.57 23.16
CA CYS A 473 7.53 -11.54 22.18
C CYS A 473 6.83 -12.91 22.09
N SER A 474 5.66 -12.94 21.47
CA SER A 474 4.95 -14.18 21.16
C SER A 474 5.81 -15.06 20.24
N THR A 475 5.57 -16.38 20.28
CA THR A 475 6.34 -17.36 19.52
C THR A 475 6.38 -17.03 18.03
N GLY A 476 7.59 -16.93 17.48
CA GLY A 476 7.81 -16.62 16.06
C GLY A 476 7.79 -15.13 15.69
N LEU A 477 7.59 -14.22 16.66
CA LEU A 477 7.61 -12.77 16.46
C LEU A 477 8.91 -12.13 17.00
N CYS A 478 9.11 -10.83 16.75
CA CYS A 478 10.35 -10.11 17.03
C CYS A 478 11.59 -10.83 16.47
N THR A 479 11.49 -11.30 15.24
CA THR A 479 12.50 -12.13 14.60
C THR A 479 13.75 -11.31 14.24
N PRO A 480 14.95 -11.91 14.30
CA PRO A 480 15.24 -13.31 14.62
C PRO A 480 15.37 -13.60 16.13
N VAL A 481 15.05 -12.64 17.02
CA VAL A 481 15.42 -12.71 18.45
C VAL A 481 14.36 -13.36 19.34
N GLY A 482 13.08 -13.10 19.09
CA GLY A 482 12.00 -13.42 20.03
C GLY A 482 11.84 -12.43 21.18
N SER A 483 12.57 -11.30 21.16
CA SER A 483 12.43 -10.24 22.16
C SER A 483 12.76 -8.87 21.57
N LYS A 484 12.23 -7.81 22.19
CA LYS A 484 12.45 -6.41 21.81
C LYS A 484 12.69 -5.56 23.05
N ILE A 485 13.29 -4.39 22.86
CA ILE A 485 13.36 -3.32 23.86
C ILE A 485 12.40 -2.22 23.43
N SER A 486 11.41 -1.92 24.26
CA SER A 486 10.40 -0.89 24.05
C SER A 486 10.60 0.29 25.00
N TYR A 487 9.71 1.29 24.92
CA TYR A 487 9.77 2.51 25.73
C TYR A 487 11.08 3.29 25.58
N LEU A 488 11.66 3.25 24.37
CA LEU A 488 12.78 4.13 24.03
C LEU A 488 12.28 5.57 24.00
N SER A 489 12.70 6.38 24.97
CA SER A 489 12.30 7.77 25.16
C SER A 489 13.56 8.66 25.17
N PRO A 490 13.45 9.98 25.38
CA PRO A 490 14.64 10.81 25.59
C PRO A 490 15.50 10.36 26.77
N THR A 491 14.93 9.62 27.72
CA THR A 491 15.59 9.06 28.92
C THR A 491 15.72 7.53 28.90
N GLY A 492 14.85 6.83 28.16
CA GLY A 492 14.87 5.38 27.97
C GLY A 492 15.82 4.97 26.85
N THR A 493 16.88 4.23 27.20
CA THR A 493 17.93 3.82 26.26
C THR A 493 18.33 2.36 26.43
N ALA A 494 19.06 1.81 25.47
CA ALA A 494 19.67 0.49 25.55
C ALA A 494 21.10 0.54 25.02
N SER A 495 22.07 -0.05 25.73
CA SER A 495 23.48 0.06 25.36
C SER A 495 24.23 -1.27 25.31
N LEU A 496 25.24 -1.33 24.44
CA LEU A 496 26.14 -2.48 24.28
C LEU A 496 27.54 -1.99 23.86
N SER A 497 28.58 -2.68 24.33
CA SER A 497 29.94 -2.51 23.82
C SER A 497 30.17 -3.44 22.63
N ILE A 498 30.53 -2.88 21.47
CA ILE A 498 30.74 -3.62 20.22
C ILE A 498 32.17 -3.40 19.72
N THR A 499 32.86 -4.48 19.39
CA THR A 499 34.20 -4.40 18.79
C THR A 499 34.09 -4.26 17.27
N ALA A 500 34.72 -3.24 16.69
CA ALA A 500 34.78 -3.01 15.25
C ALA A 500 36.21 -3.18 14.72
N ALA A 501 36.34 -3.77 13.53
CA ALA A 501 37.62 -3.99 12.87
C ALA A 501 38.23 -2.74 12.22
N SER A 502 37.43 -1.67 12.07
CA SER A 502 37.84 -0.44 11.41
C SER A 502 37.02 0.75 11.90
N ALA A 503 37.65 1.93 11.91
CA ALA A 503 37.00 3.20 12.21
C ALA A 503 36.18 3.72 11.02
N GLY A 504 35.33 4.72 11.28
CA GLY A 504 34.56 5.45 10.26
C GLY A 504 33.06 5.19 10.35
N SER A 505 32.40 5.18 9.19
CA SER A 505 30.97 4.89 9.10
C SER A 505 30.75 3.43 8.68
N LYS A 506 29.78 2.78 9.30
CA LYS A 506 29.38 1.40 8.95
C LYS A 506 27.93 1.37 8.50
N LEU A 507 27.66 0.56 7.48
CA LEU A 507 26.30 0.23 7.10
C LEU A 507 25.70 -0.68 8.19
N VAL A 508 24.48 -0.39 8.59
CA VAL A 508 23.79 -1.11 9.67
C VAL A 508 22.35 -1.39 9.26
N ASP A 509 21.94 -2.64 9.43
CA ASP A 509 20.54 -3.05 9.40
C ASP A 509 19.96 -2.91 10.81
N VAL A 510 18.99 -2.03 10.97
CA VAL A 510 18.26 -1.82 12.22
C VAL A 510 17.01 -2.67 12.18
N TYR A 511 16.90 -3.63 13.09
CA TYR A 511 15.72 -4.47 13.24
C TYR A 511 14.82 -3.80 14.28
N PHE A 512 13.61 -3.43 13.87
CA PHE A 512 12.70 -2.62 14.68
C PHE A 512 11.26 -3.14 14.60
N CYS A 513 10.44 -2.75 15.58
CA CYS A 513 8.98 -2.87 15.48
C CYS A 513 8.35 -1.48 15.57
N ASN A 514 7.53 -1.13 14.59
CA ASN A 514 6.72 0.07 14.58
C ASN A 514 5.35 -0.26 13.97
N ASN A 515 4.28 -0.06 14.75
CA ASN A 515 2.91 -0.21 14.26
C ASN A 515 2.06 0.99 14.67
N ASP A 516 2.64 2.20 14.62
CA ASP A 516 1.95 3.45 14.92
C ASP A 516 1.15 3.93 13.71
N ILE A 517 0.00 3.29 13.48
CA ILE A 517 -0.89 3.64 12.36
C ILE A 517 -1.64 4.93 12.70
N ALA A 518 -1.46 5.95 11.87
CA ALA A 518 -2.08 7.26 12.03
C ALA A 518 -3.53 7.28 11.55
N LEU A 519 -4.40 6.44 12.12
CA LEU A 519 -5.81 6.39 11.70
C LEU A 519 -6.58 7.70 11.99
N SER A 520 -6.50 8.19 13.23
CA SER A 520 -7.21 9.40 13.67
C SER A 520 -6.47 10.70 13.34
N THR A 521 -5.17 10.62 13.06
CA THR A 521 -4.29 11.79 12.83
C THR A 521 -3.88 11.96 11.37
N SER A 522 -4.27 11.05 10.46
CA SER A 522 -3.99 11.10 9.02
C SER A 522 -4.42 12.41 8.37
N TRP A 523 -5.53 12.98 8.84
CA TRP A 523 -6.10 14.23 8.35
C TRP A 523 -5.25 15.46 8.70
N LEU A 524 -4.40 15.37 9.72
CA LEU A 524 -3.68 16.50 10.29
C LEU A 524 -2.17 16.32 10.14
N TYR A 525 -1.54 15.51 10.98
CA TYR A 525 -0.09 15.48 11.17
C TYR A 525 0.50 14.07 11.22
N GLY A 526 -0.31 13.03 11.07
CA GLY A 526 0.14 11.64 11.14
C GLY A 526 1.10 11.27 10.01
N THR A 527 2.24 10.67 10.36
CA THR A 527 3.31 10.33 9.40
C THR A 527 3.48 8.83 9.16
N ASN A 528 2.86 7.96 9.98
CA ASN A 528 3.09 6.52 10.02
C ASN A 528 4.57 6.15 10.27
N THR A 529 5.29 7.00 10.99
CA THR A 529 6.71 6.81 11.32
C THR A 529 6.97 6.98 12.80
N ARG A 530 8.08 6.37 13.26
CA ARG A 530 8.63 6.66 14.58
C ARG A 530 10.10 7.02 14.49
N ASN A 531 10.49 7.91 15.39
CA ASN A 531 11.88 8.28 15.57
C ASN A 531 12.66 7.17 16.28
N MET A 532 13.96 7.08 16.04
CA MET A 532 14.91 6.32 16.83
C MET A 532 16.28 6.97 16.66
N THR A 533 17.13 6.89 17.68
CA THR A 533 18.51 7.37 17.61
C THR A 533 19.46 6.25 17.97
N ILE A 534 20.55 6.12 17.20
CA ILE A 534 21.65 5.21 17.48
C ILE A 534 22.91 6.06 17.61
N ALA A 535 23.52 6.04 18.78
CA ALA A 535 24.75 6.75 19.06
C ALA A 535 25.93 5.77 19.15
N VAL A 536 27.01 6.06 18.44
CA VAL A 536 28.29 5.33 18.54
C VAL A 536 29.35 6.31 19.00
N ASN A 537 29.94 6.07 20.18
CA ASN A 537 30.94 6.95 20.78
C ASN A 537 30.53 8.44 20.80
N ASN A 538 29.27 8.71 21.17
CA ASN A 538 28.64 10.03 21.22
C ASN A 538 28.31 10.68 19.86
N VAL A 539 28.59 10.02 18.74
CA VAL A 539 28.08 10.45 17.43
C VAL A 539 26.68 9.89 17.25
N VAL A 540 25.68 10.76 17.26
CA VAL A 540 24.26 10.38 17.19
C VAL A 540 23.81 10.34 15.73
N THR A 541 23.19 9.24 15.33
CA THR A 541 22.46 9.13 14.07
C THR A 541 20.97 8.99 14.38
N ARG A 542 20.16 9.94 13.90
CA ARG A 542 18.71 9.88 13.96
C ARG A 542 18.18 9.13 12.74
N ILE A 543 17.20 8.26 12.97
CA ILE A 543 16.45 7.55 11.94
C ILE A 543 14.95 7.69 12.17
N GLU A 544 14.22 7.86 11.08
CA GLU A 544 12.77 7.84 11.07
C GLU A 544 12.30 6.59 10.33
N VAL A 545 11.82 5.61 11.08
CA VAL A 545 11.46 4.29 10.56
C VAL A 545 9.98 4.25 10.16
N PRO A 546 9.63 3.62 9.02
CA PRO A 546 8.25 3.40 8.57
C PRO A 546 7.54 2.37 9.44
N LEU A 547 6.33 1.93 9.06
CA LEU A 547 5.70 0.79 9.71
C LEU A 547 6.44 -0.51 9.40
N SER A 548 6.40 -1.44 10.35
CA SER A 548 6.88 -2.81 10.20
C SER A 548 5.78 -3.86 10.34
N GLY A 549 4.62 -3.49 10.89
CA GLY A 549 3.45 -4.35 11.07
C GLY A 549 3.10 -5.13 9.81
N LYS A 550 3.06 -6.47 9.92
CA LYS A 550 2.62 -7.41 8.88
C LYS A 550 1.39 -8.20 9.33
N SER A 551 0.70 -7.69 10.34
CA SER A 551 -0.43 -8.33 10.98
C SER A 551 -1.38 -7.28 11.52
N SER A 552 -2.60 -7.71 11.84
CA SER A 552 -3.67 -6.85 12.33
C SER A 552 -3.29 -6.19 13.66
N GLU A 553 -3.52 -4.88 13.77
CA GLU A 553 -3.37 -4.15 15.03
C GLU A 553 -4.48 -4.44 16.04
N LEU A 554 -5.53 -5.16 15.62
CA LEU A 554 -6.72 -5.41 16.44
C LEU A 554 -6.86 -6.89 16.83
N PHE A 555 -6.56 -7.81 15.90
CA PHE A 555 -6.89 -9.22 16.08
C PHE A 555 -5.70 -10.17 16.10
N SER A 556 -4.50 -9.72 15.71
CA SER A 556 -3.32 -10.60 15.65
C SER A 556 -2.53 -10.63 16.96
N PRO A 557 -1.86 -11.74 17.31
CA PRO A 557 -0.93 -11.78 18.44
C PRO A 557 0.12 -10.67 18.31
N GLY A 558 0.34 -9.93 19.39
CA GLY A 558 1.29 -8.80 19.38
C GLY A 558 0.80 -7.56 18.63
N LEU A 559 -0.40 -7.58 18.04
CA LEU A 559 -1.10 -6.42 17.47
C LEU A 559 -0.25 -5.61 16.48
N GLY A 560 0.49 -6.28 15.59
CA GLY A 560 1.45 -5.66 14.67
C GLY A 560 2.72 -5.12 15.33
N TRP A 561 2.70 -4.79 16.63
CA TRP A 561 3.82 -4.27 17.40
C TRP A 561 4.93 -5.29 17.66
N GLN A 562 4.80 -6.53 17.20
CA GLN A 562 5.86 -7.55 17.31
C GLN A 562 6.39 -8.00 15.95
N ASP A 563 5.90 -7.42 14.85
CA ASP A 563 6.41 -7.72 13.52
C ASP A 563 7.68 -6.91 13.25
N THR A 564 8.75 -7.63 12.91
CA THR A 564 10.05 -7.00 12.70
C THR A 564 10.20 -6.47 11.28
N GLY A 565 10.51 -5.18 11.19
CA GLY A 565 10.97 -4.50 10.00
C GLY A 565 12.49 -4.35 10.03
N ILE A 566 13.06 -4.11 8.86
CA ILE A 566 14.50 -3.84 8.72
C ILE A 566 14.67 -2.49 8.05
N PHE A 567 15.44 -1.61 8.67
CA PHE A 567 15.78 -0.29 8.16
C PHE A 567 17.29 -0.17 8.02
N LYS A 568 17.76 0.07 6.79
CA LYS A 568 19.19 0.18 6.50
C LYS A 568 19.65 1.63 6.64
N VAL A 569 20.71 1.88 7.41
CA VAL A 569 21.26 3.21 7.68
C VAL A 569 22.78 3.17 7.75
N LEU A 570 23.44 4.26 7.37
CA LEU A 570 24.87 4.44 7.58
C LEU A 570 25.10 5.16 8.90
N ILE A 571 25.82 4.52 9.82
CA ILE A 571 26.06 5.04 11.17
C ILE A 571 27.54 5.40 11.31
N GLY A 572 27.83 6.66 11.66
CA GLY A 572 29.17 7.16 11.92
C GLY A 572 29.64 6.93 13.37
N GLY A 573 30.87 7.34 13.67
CA GLY A 573 31.41 7.33 15.04
C GLY A 573 32.16 6.06 15.44
N TRP A 574 32.28 5.06 14.55
CA TRP A 574 33.03 3.84 14.83
C TRP A 574 34.53 4.13 14.92
N GLN A 575 35.17 3.44 15.85
CA GLN A 575 36.61 3.39 16.07
C GLN A 575 37.06 1.93 15.99
N GLU A 576 38.30 1.69 15.60
CA GLU A 576 38.89 0.35 15.70
C GLU A 576 38.97 -0.08 17.17
N GLY A 577 38.55 -1.31 17.47
CA GLY A 577 38.44 -1.81 18.84
C GLY A 577 37.05 -1.60 19.43
N ALA A 578 36.97 -1.36 20.75
CA ALA A 578 35.70 -1.31 21.48
C ALA A 578 34.96 0.02 21.27
N ASN A 579 33.66 -0.07 21.00
CA ASN A 579 32.77 1.07 20.77
C ASN A 579 31.57 1.00 21.71
N THR A 580 31.16 2.12 22.27
CA THR A 580 29.90 2.20 23.02
C THR A 580 28.77 2.53 22.05
N VAL A 581 27.82 1.62 21.92
CA VAL A 581 26.62 1.78 21.09
C VAL A 581 25.42 1.97 21.99
N VAL A 582 24.65 3.03 21.77
CA VAL A 582 23.44 3.38 22.54
C VAL A 582 22.27 3.59 21.59
N VAL A 583 21.22 2.80 21.76
CA VAL A 583 19.92 2.98 21.08
C VAL A 583 18.99 3.76 22.02
N GLY A 584 18.25 4.72 21.50
CA GLY A 584 17.36 5.58 22.28
C GLY A 584 16.43 6.41 21.40
N ASN A 585 15.88 7.47 21.96
CA ASN A 585 15.07 8.45 21.24
C ASN A 585 15.48 9.88 21.61
N GLN A 586 16.76 10.22 21.45
CA GLN A 586 17.27 11.56 21.77
C GLN A 586 16.54 12.62 20.92
N GLY A 587 16.09 13.70 21.56
CA GLY A 587 15.31 14.75 20.90
C GLY A 587 13.84 14.38 20.63
N GLY A 588 13.39 13.17 20.97
CA GLY A 588 12.02 12.70 20.72
C GLY A 588 10.91 13.55 21.36
N ALA A 589 11.22 14.33 22.40
CA ALA A 589 10.27 15.26 23.01
C ALA A 589 9.82 16.40 22.09
N ALA A 590 10.53 16.65 20.99
CA ALA A 590 10.15 17.64 19.98
C ALA A 590 9.31 17.05 18.83
N GLY A 591 9.17 15.72 18.76
CA GLY A 591 8.36 15.02 17.76
C GLY A 591 6.91 14.84 18.20
N TYR A 592 6.05 14.36 17.29
CA TYR A 592 4.65 14.03 17.58
C TYR A 592 4.49 12.88 18.59
N GLN A 593 5.48 11.99 18.68
CA GLN A 593 5.54 10.87 19.62
C GLN A 593 6.84 10.94 20.42
N SER A 594 6.71 10.95 21.75
CA SER A 594 7.85 10.98 22.67
C SER A 594 8.58 9.64 22.76
N TYR A 595 7.95 8.56 22.29
CA TYR A 595 8.53 7.22 22.21
C TYR A 595 9.01 6.90 20.81
N GLY A 596 10.17 6.27 20.73
CA GLY A 596 10.71 5.76 19.48
C GLY A 596 10.09 4.42 19.08
N ALA A 597 10.53 3.90 17.94
CA ALA A 597 10.22 2.53 17.55
C ALA A 597 10.88 1.52 18.50
N ASP A 598 10.30 0.33 18.62
CA ASP A 598 10.87 -0.72 19.46
C ASP A 598 12.09 -1.35 18.78
N PHE A 599 13.09 -1.73 19.57
CA PHE A 599 14.38 -2.22 19.08
C PHE A 599 14.50 -3.73 19.21
N VAL A 600 14.78 -4.43 18.10
CA VAL A 600 14.96 -5.90 18.04
C VAL A 600 16.44 -6.28 17.91
N GLY A 601 17.25 -5.49 17.21
CA GLY A 601 18.68 -5.76 17.05
C GLY A 601 19.37 -4.93 15.98
N LEU A 602 20.69 -5.08 15.85
CA LEU A 602 21.51 -4.45 14.81
C LEU A 602 22.27 -5.51 14.02
N GLY A 603 22.22 -5.45 12.70
CA GLY A 603 23.14 -6.15 11.81
C GLY A 603 24.22 -5.18 11.33
N ILE A 604 25.47 -5.38 11.71
CA ILE A 604 26.59 -4.48 11.34
C ILE A 604 27.43 -5.13 10.25
N TYR A 605 27.58 -4.44 9.12
CA TYR A 605 28.45 -4.87 8.03
C TYR A 605 29.91 -4.52 8.35
N SER A 606 30.82 -5.42 7.98
CA SER A 606 32.25 -5.35 8.30
C SER A 606 32.95 -4.13 7.70
#